data_AF-A0A7S1HYS6-F1
#
_entry.id   AF-A0A7S1HYS6-F1
#
_cell.length_a   1.000
_cell.length_b   1.000
_cell.length_c   1.000
_cell.angle_alpha   90.00
_cell.angle_beta   90.00
_cell.angle_gamma   90.00
#
_symmetry.space_group_name_H-M   'P 1'
#
loop_
_entity.id
_entity.type
_entity.pdbx_description
1 polymer ?
#
loop_
_entity_poly.entity_id
_entity_poly.type
_entity_poly.pdbx_seq_one_letter_code
_entity_poly.pdbx_strand_id
1 'polypeptide(L)'
;VIMDNDEELVGLKVKTSPEYRDWDPVEAEADFCRRIEEYKKVYETVSEDYNYIKIINGTKHELNGIRGYLPSKIMHWVLNIKAGRYQHPVYFSRHGQSQYNLEDRIGGD
;
A
#
# COMPACT_ATOMS: atom_id res chain seq x y z
N VAL A 1 -5.26 -3.37 8.70
CA VAL A 1 -5.05 -1.96 9.07
C VAL A 1 -6.23 -1.57 9.92
N ILE A 2 -6.04 -1.40 11.23
CA ILE A 2 -7.06 -0.76 12.05
C ILE A 2 -6.94 0.71 11.68
N MET A 3 -7.84 1.18 10.83
CA MET A 3 -7.96 2.59 10.53
C MET A 3 -8.62 3.21 11.76
N ASP A 4 -7.80 3.71 12.68
CA ASP A 4 -8.25 4.77 13.57
C ASP A 4 -8.88 5.87 12.67
N ASN A 5 -10.01 6.44 13.08
CA ASN A 5 -10.82 7.39 12.31
C ASN A 5 -10.04 8.68 11.96
N ASP A 6 -9.05 8.58 11.09
CA ASP A 6 -8.36 9.68 10.46
C ASP A 6 -9.30 10.23 9.38
N GLU A 7 -10.01 11.32 9.71
CA GLU A 7 -10.92 12.03 8.79
C GLU A 7 -10.25 12.35 7.45
N GLU A 8 -8.94 12.62 7.45
CA GLU A 8 -8.18 12.89 6.23
C GLU A 8 -8.06 11.64 5.34
N LEU A 9 -7.92 10.46 5.95
CA LEU A 9 -7.84 9.18 5.24
C LEU A 9 -9.20 8.77 4.67
N VAL A 10 -10.28 9.05 5.40
CA VAL A 10 -11.66 8.83 4.95
C VAL A 10 -11.94 9.68 3.70
N GLY A 11 -11.69 10.99 3.77
CA GLY A 11 -11.88 11.88 2.62
C GLY A 11 -11.02 11.50 1.41
N LEU A 12 -9.76 11.09 1.63
CA LEU A 12 -8.90 10.60 0.54
C LEU A 12 -9.45 9.33 -0.11
N LYS A 13 -9.97 8.39 0.70
CA LYS A 13 -10.53 7.13 0.19
C LYS A 13 -11.81 7.35 -0.59
N VAL A 14 -12.70 8.22 -0.12
CA VAL A 14 -13.92 8.59 -0.84
C VAL A 14 -13.58 9.21 -2.20
N LYS A 15 -12.66 10.19 -2.25
CA LYS A 15 -12.27 10.86 -3.50
C LYS A 15 -11.62 9.93 -4.54
N THR A 16 -10.90 8.92 -4.09
CA THR A 16 -10.15 8.01 -4.98
C THR A 16 -10.93 6.75 -5.35
N SER A 17 -12.01 6.44 -4.63
CA SER A 17 -12.83 5.26 -4.88
C SER A 17 -13.73 5.45 -6.10
N PRO A 18 -13.76 4.47 -7.04
CA PRO A 18 -14.70 4.53 -8.16
C PRO A 18 -16.17 4.38 -7.72
N GLU A 19 -16.44 3.82 -6.53
CA GLU A 19 -17.81 3.63 -5.99
C GLU A 19 -18.52 4.96 -5.71
N TYR A 20 -17.77 6.00 -5.30
CA TYR A 20 -18.33 7.29 -4.88
C TYR A 20 -18.16 8.40 -5.93
N ARG A 21 -17.86 8.05 -7.19
CA ARG A 21 -17.53 9.01 -8.25
C ARG A 21 -18.60 10.09 -8.46
N ASP A 22 -19.87 9.70 -8.43
CA ASP A 22 -21.01 10.58 -8.73
C ASP A 22 -21.80 10.97 -7.47
N TRP A 23 -21.22 10.73 -6.29
CA TRP A 23 -21.85 11.03 -5.00
C TRP A 23 -21.43 12.41 -4.49
N ASP A 24 -22.28 13.02 -3.67
CA ASP A 24 -21.86 14.16 -2.87
C ASP A 24 -20.77 13.71 -1.87
N PRO A 25 -19.66 14.47 -1.72
CA PRO A 25 -18.56 14.08 -0.83
C PRO A 25 -19.00 13.84 0.62
N VAL A 26 -19.93 14.65 1.15
CA VAL A 26 -20.39 14.53 2.54
C VAL A 26 -21.21 13.26 2.72
N GLU A 27 -22.09 12.97 1.76
CA GLU A 27 -22.90 11.73 1.77
C GLU A 27 -22.02 10.48 1.63
N ALA A 28 -21.00 10.55 0.78
CA ALA A 28 -20.06 9.45 0.57
C ALA A 28 -19.19 9.17 1.79
N GLU A 29 -18.70 10.21 2.48
CA GLU A 29 -17.96 10.06 3.74
C GLU A 29 -18.83 9.45 4.84
N ALA A 30 -20.08 9.91 4.97
CA ALA A 30 -21.03 9.35 5.92
C ALA A 30 -21.32 7.87 5.65
N ASP A 31 -21.54 7.50 4.38
CA ASP A 31 -21.73 6.10 4.00
C ASP A 31 -20.49 5.24 4.27
N PHE A 32 -19.30 5.74 3.93
CA PHE A 32 -18.05 5.03 4.16
C PHE A 32 -17.80 4.77 5.66
N CYS A 33 -17.99 5.78 6.50
CA CYS A 33 -17.90 5.65 7.96
C CYS A 33 -18.93 4.63 8.49
N ARG A 34 -20.18 4.69 8.02
CA ARG A 34 -21.21 3.72 8.37
C ARG A 34 -20.79 2.29 8.01
N ARG A 35 -20.26 2.07 6.81
CA ARG A 35 -19.76 0.76 6.36
C ARG A 35 -18.64 0.25 7.27
N ILE A 36 -17.69 1.10 7.64
CA ILE A 36 -16.63 0.73 8.59
C ILE A 36 -17.21 0.24 9.91
N GLU A 37 -18.19 0.95 10.47
CA GLU A 37 -18.85 0.56 11.72
C GLU A 37 -19.59 -0.78 11.61
N GLU A 38 -20.23 -1.06 10.46
CA GLU A 38 -20.84 -2.37 10.23
C GLU A 38 -19.78 -3.50 10.17
N TYR A 39 -18.65 -3.27 9.50
CA TYR A 39 -17.57 -4.27 9.46
C TYR A 39 -16.93 -4.47 10.84
N LYS A 40 -16.80 -3.43 11.66
CA LYS A 40 -16.26 -3.54 13.04
C LYS A 40 -17.08 -4.50 13.90
N LYS A 41 -18.40 -4.58 13.71
CA LYS A 41 -19.29 -5.47 14.49
C LYS A 41 -18.99 -6.95 14.30
N VAL A 42 -18.50 -7.32 13.12
CA VAL A 42 -18.26 -8.73 12.73
C VAL A 42 -16.78 -9.03 12.54
N TYR A 43 -15.90 -8.05 12.74
CA TYR A 43 -14.47 -8.22 12.49
C TYR A 43 -13.82 -9.08 13.57
N GLU A 44 -13.25 -10.20 13.15
CA GLU A 44 -12.39 -11.04 13.97
C GLU A 44 -10.95 -10.95 13.45
N THR A 45 -10.00 -10.71 14.37
CA THR A 45 -8.58 -10.69 14.00
C THR A 45 -8.09 -12.10 13.68
N VAL A 46 -7.10 -12.21 12.79
CA VAL A 46 -6.39 -13.46 12.53
C VAL A 46 -5.85 -14.08 13.83
N SER A 47 -6.05 -15.40 13.99
CA SER A 47 -5.53 -16.21 15.09
C SER A 47 -4.08 -16.64 14.84
N GLU A 48 -3.35 -16.95 15.92
CA GLU A 48 -2.00 -17.52 15.90
C GLU A 48 -1.93 -18.92 15.28
N ASP A 49 -3.07 -19.55 15.00
CA ASP A 49 -3.14 -20.85 14.31
C ASP A 49 -2.76 -20.77 12.81
N TYR A 50 -2.66 -19.56 12.24
CA TYR A 50 -2.40 -19.34 10.82
C TYR A 50 -1.08 -18.62 10.55
N ASN A 51 -0.47 -18.86 9.39
CA ASN A 51 0.71 -18.10 8.96
C ASN A 51 0.26 -16.74 8.41
N TYR A 52 0.74 -15.63 8.98
CA TYR A 52 0.33 -14.30 8.56
C TYR A 52 1.40 -13.24 8.76
N ILE A 53 1.19 -12.10 8.08
CA ILE A 53 1.90 -10.84 8.28
C ILE A 53 0.84 -9.79 8.59
N LYS A 54 0.89 -9.20 9.78
CA LYS A 54 -0.06 -8.19 10.26
C LYS A 54 0.66 -6.85 10.37
N ILE A 55 0.12 -5.85 9.67
CA ILE A 55 0.64 -4.48 9.66
C ILE A 55 -0.26 -3.61 10.52
N ILE A 56 0.33 -3.00 11.55
CA ILE A 56 -0.34 -2.16 12.53
C ILE A 56 0.20 -0.74 12.35
N ASN A 57 -0.69 0.18 11.98
CA ASN A 57 -0.40 1.61 11.81
C ASN A 57 0.79 1.90 10.86
N GLY A 58 1.03 1.02 9.89
CA GLY A 58 2.08 1.16 8.87
C GLY A 58 3.52 1.06 9.37
N THR A 59 3.75 0.95 10.68
CA THR A 59 5.09 0.97 11.29
C THR A 59 5.38 -0.32 12.06
N LYS A 60 4.39 -0.84 12.79
CA LYS A 60 4.53 -2.07 13.56
C LYS A 60 4.11 -3.27 12.72
N HIS A 61 4.90 -4.32 12.79
CA HIS A 61 4.68 -5.56 12.08
C HIS A 61 4.65 -6.73 13.06
N GLU A 62 3.68 -7.61 12.90
CA GLU A 62 3.56 -8.87 13.63
C GLU A 62 3.57 -10.02 12.62
N LEU A 63 4.44 -10.99 12.86
CA LEU A 63 4.74 -12.07 11.92
C LEU A 63 4.49 -13.39 12.63
N ASN A 64 3.74 -14.28 11.99
CA ASN A 64 3.49 -15.62 12.51
C ASN A 64 3.75 -16.70 11.47
N GLY A 65 4.44 -17.77 11.87
CA GLY A 65 4.60 -18.98 11.05
C GLY A 65 5.33 -18.81 9.70
N ILE A 66 6.11 -17.75 9.52
CA ILE A 66 6.84 -17.50 8.25
C ILE A 66 8.05 -18.44 8.14
N ARG A 67 7.94 -19.47 7.30
CA ARG A 67 9.01 -20.44 7.04
C ARG A 67 9.14 -20.76 5.55
N GLY A 68 10.37 -20.97 5.10
CA GLY A 68 10.67 -21.32 3.72
C GLY A 68 10.93 -20.11 2.81
N TYR A 69 11.47 -20.37 1.64
CA TYR A 69 12.02 -19.35 0.75
C TYR A 69 10.98 -18.31 0.28
N LEU A 70 9.85 -18.78 -0.24
CA LEU A 70 8.84 -17.90 -0.84
C LEU A 70 8.15 -16.99 0.20
N PRO A 71 7.64 -17.51 1.33
CA PRO A 71 7.07 -16.65 2.38
C PRO A 71 8.07 -15.63 2.93
N SER A 72 9.35 -15.99 3.09
CA SER A 72 10.39 -15.04 3.51
C SER A 72 10.65 -13.94 2.48
N LYS A 73 10.58 -14.24 1.18
CA LYS A 73 10.67 -13.22 0.11
C LYS A 73 9.48 -12.26 0.14
N ILE A 74 8.27 -12.79 0.33
CA ILE A 74 7.05 -11.96 0.47
C ILE A 74 7.16 -11.06 1.70
N MET A 75 7.53 -11.63 2.85
CA MET A 75 7.78 -10.88 4.09
C MET A 75 8.78 -9.76 3.86
N HIS A 76 9.94 -10.06 3.26
CA HIS A 76 10.94 -9.05 2.96
C HIS A 76 10.39 -7.91 2.11
N TRP A 77 9.60 -8.23 1.06
CA TRP A 77 8.99 -7.19 0.23
C TRP A 77 8.03 -6.32 1.03
N VAL A 78 7.07 -6.93 1.75
CA VAL A 78 6.05 -6.22 2.53
C VAL A 78 6.65 -5.30 3.59
N LEU A 79 7.67 -5.75 4.31
CA LEU A 79 8.34 -4.96 5.35
C LEU A 79 9.07 -3.72 4.81
N ASN A 80 9.41 -3.71 3.52
CA ASN A 80 10.17 -2.62 2.89
C ASN A 80 9.30 -1.68 2.04
N ILE A 81 7.99 -1.97 1.89
CA ILE A 81 7.09 -1.05 1.19
C ILE A 81 6.82 0.15 2.09
N LYS A 82 7.13 1.33 1.58
CA LYS A 82 6.73 2.59 2.21
C LYS A 82 5.31 2.93 1.75
N ALA A 83 4.33 2.62 2.59
CA ALA A 83 2.93 3.01 2.37
C ALA A 83 2.63 4.49 2.70
N GLY A 84 3.66 5.34 2.74
CA GLY A 84 3.52 6.74 3.17
C GLY A 84 2.93 7.66 2.09
N ARG A 85 2.25 8.73 2.54
CA ARG A 85 1.69 9.81 1.71
C ARG A 85 2.76 10.65 0.98
N TYR A 86 4.01 10.61 1.45
CA TYR A 86 5.15 11.29 0.81
C TYR A 86 5.88 10.31 -0.12
N GLN A 87 5.41 10.23 -1.35
CA GLN A 87 6.18 9.62 -2.42
C GLN A 87 7.22 10.64 -2.89
N HIS A 88 8.48 10.45 -2.51
CA HIS A 88 9.55 11.16 -3.18
C HIS A 88 9.55 10.72 -4.65
N PRO A 89 9.54 11.65 -5.61
CA PRO A 89 9.60 11.28 -7.02
C PRO A 89 10.90 10.52 -7.27
N VAL A 90 10.76 9.32 -7.83
CA VAL A 90 11.91 8.52 -8.28
C VAL A 90 12.12 8.83 -9.75
N TYR A 91 13.16 9.59 -10.05
CA TYR A 91 13.51 9.93 -11.42
C TYR A 91 14.47 8.90 -12.01
N PHE A 92 14.16 8.44 -13.22
CA PHE A 92 15.04 7.59 -14.01
C PHE A 92 15.48 8.38 -15.24
N SER A 93 16.79 8.45 -15.48
CA SER A 93 17.36 8.94 -16.72
C SER A 93 18.32 7.91 -17.29
N ARG A 94 18.47 7.89 -18.60
CA ARG A 94 19.62 7.24 -19.22
C ARG A 94 20.87 8.08 -18.97
N HIS A 95 22.03 7.46 -19.20
CA HIS A 95 23.26 8.21 -19.42
C HIS A 95 23.08 9.19 -20.61
N GLY A 96 23.89 10.26 -20.66
CA GLY A 96 23.92 11.18 -21.79
C GLY A 96 24.37 10.50 -23.09
N GLN A 97 24.12 11.12 -24.25
CA GLN A 97 24.50 10.54 -25.55
C GLN A 97 26.00 10.18 -25.59
N SER A 98 26.30 8.91 -25.88
CA SER A 98 27.66 8.40 -26.04
C SER A 98 28.04 8.25 -27.51
N GLN A 99 29.33 8.05 -27.80
CA GLN A 99 29.81 7.76 -29.16
C GLN A 99 29.18 6.48 -29.72
N TYR A 100 28.97 5.46 -28.89
CA TYR A 100 28.35 4.22 -29.32
C TYR A 100 26.88 4.42 -29.70
N ASN A 101 26.20 5.41 -29.11
CA ASN A 101 24.86 5.76 -29.55
C ASN A 101 24.86 6.42 -30.93
N LEU A 102 25.91 7.15 -31.30
CA LEU A 102 26.06 7.73 -32.64
C LEU A 102 26.38 6.65 -33.70
N GLU A 103 27.06 5.59 -33.30
CA GLU A 103 27.46 4.48 -34.15
C GLU A 103 26.43 3.33 -34.19
N ASP A 104 25.27 3.48 -33.54
CA ASP A 104 24.26 2.42 -33.33
C ASP A 104 24.84 1.13 -32.72
N ARG A 105 25.81 1.28 -31.82
CA ARG A 105 26.47 0.17 -31.12
C ARG A 105 25.90 -0.04 -29.73
N ILE A 106 25.73 -1.32 -29.37
CA ILE A 106 25.25 -1.76 -28.06
C ILE A 106 26.43 -2.04 -27.10
N GLY A 107 26.21 -1.89 -25.80
CA GLY A 107 27.24 -2.10 -24.78
C GLY A 107 28.34 -1.04 -24.81
N GLY A 108 29.56 -1.43 -24.43
CA GLY A 108 30.65 -0.49 -24.14
C GLY A 108 30.67 -0.09 -22.66
N ASP A 109 31.66 0.74 -22.29
CA ASP A 109 31.81 1.36 -20.95
C ASP A 109 31.68 2.89 -21.11
#